data_AF-A0A925R857-F1
#
_entry.id   AF-A0A925R857-F1
#
_cell.length_a   1.000
_cell.length_b   1.000
_cell.length_c   1.000
_cell.angle_alpha   90.00
_cell.angle_beta   90.00
_cell.angle_gamma   90.00
#
_symmetry.space_group_name_H-M   'P 1'
#
loop_
_entity.id
_entity.type
_entity.pdbx_description
1 polymer ?
#
loop_
_entity_poly.entity_id
_entity_poly.type
_entity_poly.pdbx_seq_one_letter_code
_entity_poly.pdbx_strand_id
1 'polypeptide(L)' 'MTTKELEYLNDTLKGEQVIIKKYQDYSQSIQNPQLKAVCTDLVQKHQDHYSQLIQQLNS' A
#
# COMPACT_ATOMS: atom_id res chain seq x y z
N MET A 1 8.75 -19.99 -3.03
CA MET A 1 8.52 -18.92 -2.04
C MET A 1 8.99 -19.38 -0.66
N THR A 2 9.95 -18.68 -0.06
CA THR A 2 10.46 -19.02 1.28
C THR A 2 9.65 -18.31 2.36
N THR A 3 9.47 -18.92 3.54
CA THR A 3 8.69 -18.34 4.66
C THR A 3 9.08 -16.89 4.99
N LYS A 4 10.36 -16.55 4.86
CA LYS A 4 10.88 -15.18 5.04
C LYS A 4 10.34 -14.18 4.02
N GLU A 5 10.16 -14.58 2.77
CA GLU A 5 9.59 -13.69 1.75
C GLU A 5 8.10 -13.48 1.99
N LEU A 6 7.41 -14.50 2.49
CA LEU A 6 6.00 -14.43 2.87
C LEU A 6 5.78 -13.54 4.10
N GLU A 7 6.68 -13.61 5.10
CA GLU A 7 6.69 -12.69 6.24
C GLU A 7 7.02 -11.25 5.82
N TYR A 8 8.04 -11.05 4.97
CA TYR A 8 8.39 -9.72 4.46
C TYR A 8 7.26 -9.12 3.62
N LEU A 9 6.57 -9.95 2.84
CA LEU A 9 5.35 -9.59 2.14
C LEU A 9 4.28 -9.08 3.09
N ASN A 10 4.01 -9.86 4.15
CA ASN A 10 2.96 -9.58 5.11
C ASN A 10 3.26 -8.30 5.90
N ASP A 11 4.52 -8.06 6.23
CA ASP A 11 4.97 -6.84 6.89
C ASP A 11 4.83 -5.62 5.97
N THR A 12 5.22 -5.77 4.70
CA THR A 12 5.01 -4.74 3.67
C THR A 12 3.53 -4.44 3.51
N LEU A 13 2.68 -5.47 3.40
CA LEU A 13 1.21 -5.36 3.31
C LEU A 13 0.59 -4.61 4.48
N LYS A 14 1.03 -4.92 5.71
CA LYS A 14 0.59 -4.21 6.91
C LYS A 14 1.02 -2.75 6.88
N GLY A 15 2.27 -2.47 6.47
CA GLY A 15 2.78 -1.12 6.28
C GLY A 15 1.93 -0.33 5.30
N GLU A 16 1.61 -0.91 4.15
CA GLU A 16 0.77 -0.30 3.12
C GLU A 16 -0.65 -0.02 3.61
N GLN A 17 -1.30 -0.97 4.28
CA GLN A 17 -2.64 -0.75 4.85
C GLN A 17 -2.65 0.39 5.89
N VAL A 18 -1.61 0.47 6.73
CA VAL A 18 -1.48 1.56 7.70
C VAL A 18 -1.32 2.89 6.97
N ILE A 19 -0.50 2.94 5.92
CA ILE A 19 -0.29 4.14 5.10
C ILE A 19 -1.60 4.56 4.42
N ILE A 20 -2.29 3.64 3.73
CA ILE A 20 -3.57 3.91 3.06
C ILE A 20 -4.60 4.45 4.05
N LYS A 21 -4.75 3.81 5.21
CA LYS A 21 -5.71 4.21 6.23
C LYS A 21 -5.37 5.58 6.81
N LYS A 22 -4.10 5.80 7.13
CA LYS A 22 -3.59 7.06 7.67
C LYS A 22 -3.79 8.18 6.65
N TYR A 23 -3.55 7.93 5.37
CA TYR A 23 -3.78 8.90 4.31
C TYR A 23 -5.26 9.09 3.95
N GLN A 24 -6.14 8.09 4.14
CA GLN A 24 -7.59 8.25 4.03
C GLN A 24 -8.11 9.18 5.12
N ASP A 25 -7.75 8.92 6.39
CA ASP A 25 -8.05 9.79 7.53
C ASP A 25 -7.48 11.20 7.31
N TYR A 26 -6.24 11.27 6.85
CA TYR A 26 -5.62 12.55 6.50
C TYR A 26 -6.33 13.23 5.33
N SER A 27 -6.85 12.52 4.33
CA SER A 27 -7.60 13.14 3.22
C SER A 27 -8.95 13.73 3.65
N GLN A 28 -9.53 13.21 4.74
CA GLN A 28 -10.73 13.78 5.34
C GLN A 28 -10.42 15.05 6.14
N SER A 29 -9.22 15.14 6.72
CA SER A 29 -8.78 16.29 7.52
C SER A 29 -8.03 17.35 6.70
N ILE A 30 -7.39 16.96 5.59
CA ILE A 30 -6.60 17.82 4.71
C ILE A 30 -7.49 18.42 3.61
N GLN A 31 -7.61 19.75 3.62
CA GLN A 31 -8.21 20.52 2.51
C GLN A 31 -7.26 20.69 1.31
N ASN A 32 -6.00 20.28 1.45
CA ASN A 32 -4.93 20.52 0.47
C ASN A 32 -4.93 19.46 -0.66
N PRO A 33 -5.21 19.85 -1.91
CA PRO A 33 -5.38 18.92 -3.04
C PRO A 33 -4.10 18.19 -3.44
N GLN A 34 -2.91 18.75 -3.18
CA GLN A 34 -1.63 18.08 -3.51
C GLN A 34 -1.43 16.80 -2.69
N LEU A 35 -1.76 16.82 -1.40
CA LEU A 35 -1.65 15.65 -0.53
C LEU A 35 -2.65 14.57 -0.92
N LYS A 36 -3.83 14.96 -1.40
CA LYS A 36 -4.86 14.04 -1.91
C LYS A 36 -4.38 13.33 -3.18
N ALA A 37 -3.70 14.05 -4.08
CA ALA A 37 -3.10 13.47 -5.28
C ALA A 37 -1.95 12.50 -4.93
N VAL A 38 -1.05 12.88 -4.02
CA VAL A 38 0.07 12.01 -3.57
C VAL A 38 -0.45 10.74 -2.89
N CYS A 39 -1.48 10.87 -2.06
CA CYS A 39 -2.17 9.74 -1.43
C CYS A 39 -2.74 8.78 -2.48
N THR A 40 -3.41 9.32 -3.50
CA THR A 40 -4.02 8.51 -4.57
C THR A 40 -2.95 7.78 -5.39
N ASP A 41 -1.83 8.45 -5.72
CA ASP A 41 -0.70 7.84 -6.44
C ASP A 41 -0.02 6.72 -5.61
N LEU A 42 0.12 6.94 -4.30
CA LEU A 42 0.64 5.94 -3.36
C LEU A 42 -0.26 4.71 -3.25
N VAL A 43 -1.58 4.91 -3.11
CA VAL A 43 -2.56 3.81 -3.09
C VAL A 43 -2.47 3.02 -4.39
N GLN A 44 -2.41 3.70 -5.54
CA GLN A 44 -2.31 3.06 -6.86
C GLN A 44 -1.03 2.21 -6.96
N LYS A 45 0.13 2.78 -6.59
CA LYS A 45 1.40 2.06 -6.57
C LYS A 45 1.36 0.84 -5.66
N HIS A 46 0.83 0.99 -4.45
CA HIS A 46 0.73 -0.12 -3.49
C HIS A 46 -0.18 -1.24 -4.00
N GLN A 47 -1.27 -0.89 -4.70
CA GLN A 47 -2.19 -1.86 -5.29
C GLN A 47 -1.56 -2.63 -6.47
N ASP A 48 -0.76 -1.97 -7.29
CA ASP A 48 0.08 -2.60 -8.32
C ASP A 48 1.15 -3.51 -7.68
N HIS A 49 1.82 -3.04 -6.63
CA HIS A 49 2.86 -3.79 -5.93
C HIS A 49 2.28 -5.06 -5.28
N TYR A 50 1.12 -4.95 -4.64
CA TYR A 50 0.34 -6.08 -4.11
C TYR A 50 -0.02 -7.10 -5.20
N SER A 51 -0.49 -6.63 -6.35
CA SER A 51 -0.86 -7.50 -7.47
C SER A 51 0.36 -8.24 -8.05
N GLN A 52 1.50 -7.56 -8.20
CA GLN A 52 2.74 -8.18 -8.62
C GLN A 52 3.25 -9.20 -7.59
N LEU A 53 3.19 -8.86 -6.30
CA LEU A 53 3.54 -9.76 -5.20
C LEU A 53 2.70 -11.03 -5.22
N ILE A 54 1.37 -10.92 -5.33
CA ILE A 54 0.47 -12.07 -5.40
C ILE A 54 0.74 -12.92 -6.64
N GLN A 55 1.06 -12.29 -7.76
CA GLN A 55 1.40 -12.99 -8.99
C GLN A 55 2.72 -13.76 -8.86
N GLN A 56 3.73 -13.16 -8.20
CA GLN A 56 4.99 -13.81 -7.85
C GLN A 56 4.78 -14.95 -6.82
N LEU A 57 3.75 -14.86 -5.96
CA LEU A 57 3.45 -15.85 -4.92
C LEU A 57 2.59 -17.02 -5.39
N ASN A 58 1.79 -16.81 -6.44
CA ASN A 58 1.05 -17.87 -7.12
C ASN A 58 1.86 -18.54 -8.25
N SER A 59 3.04 -18.02 -8.60
CA SER A 59 3.96 -18.62 -9.57
C SER A 59 4.99 -19.52 -8.86
#